data_AF-A0AAE7M452-F1
#
_entry.id   AF-A0AAE7M452-F1
#
_cell.length_a   1.000
_cell.length_b   1.000
_cell.length_c   1.000
_cell.angle_alpha   90.00
_cell.angle_beta   90.00
_cell.angle_gamma   90.00
#
_symmetry.space_group_name_H-M   'P 1'
#
loop_
_entity.id
_entity.type
_entity.pdbx_description
1 polymer ?
#
loop_
_entity_poly.entity_id
_entity_poly.type
_entity_poly.pdbx_seq_one_letter_code
_entity_poly.pdbx_strand_id
1 'polypeptide(L)'
;MVNGVRHDANSGGGVPANSASGVPAHAEKPFLPLLAEGTIRLVLLTSGQLLIARLRQTSDRDGERAYQLLRPLLVKEKHPSDSAQPGSGWILSPFLAGLSTQENLVLFKAAVASVLNPEPRLLHAYTIRTNQECPPEETPVERLKRAFEEFTESLEGG
;
A
#
# COMPACT_ATOMS: atom_id res chain seq x y z
N MET A 1 -37.51 32.24 -40.08
CA MET A 1 -38.81 31.54 -39.96
C MET A 1 -38.75 30.28 -40.81
N VAL A 2 -39.50 29.25 -40.39
CA VAL A 2 -39.78 27.95 -41.05
C VAL A 2 -38.87 26.77 -40.65
N ASN A 3 -39.29 26.16 -39.52
CA ASN A 3 -39.54 24.73 -39.28
C ASN A 3 -38.93 23.64 -40.18
N GLY A 4 -38.47 22.56 -39.53
CA GLY A 4 -38.45 21.22 -40.10
C GLY A 4 -37.95 20.16 -39.11
N VAL A 5 -38.88 19.45 -38.47
CA VAL A 5 -38.66 18.41 -37.46
C VAL A 5 -39.02 17.04 -38.05
N ARG A 6 -38.30 15.99 -37.57
CA ARG A 6 -38.54 14.52 -37.62
C ARG A 6 -38.09 13.74 -38.87
N HIS A 7 -37.38 12.62 -38.66
CA HIS A 7 -38.01 11.33 -38.39
C HIS A 7 -37.01 10.27 -37.88
N ASP A 8 -37.48 9.47 -36.91
CA ASP A 8 -36.88 8.27 -36.34
C ASP A 8 -36.77 7.09 -37.33
N ALA A 9 -35.80 6.18 -37.08
CA ALA A 9 -35.88 4.70 -37.20
C ALA A 9 -34.45 4.13 -37.25
N ASN A 10 -33.98 3.43 -36.21
CA ASN A 10 -34.11 1.99 -35.97
C ASN A 10 -33.09 1.11 -36.74
N SER A 11 -32.44 0.23 -35.95
CA SER A 11 -31.78 -1.04 -36.30
C SER A 11 -30.34 -1.03 -36.83
N GLY A 12 -29.50 -1.85 -36.18
CA GLY A 12 -28.32 -2.44 -36.81
C GLY A 12 -27.10 -2.48 -35.90
N GLY A 13 -26.84 -3.64 -35.29
CA GLY A 13 -25.62 -3.88 -34.53
C GLY A 13 -24.36 -3.66 -35.37
N GLY A 14 -23.33 -3.13 -34.71
CA GLY A 14 -22.01 -2.93 -35.28
C GLY A 14 -21.01 -2.81 -34.14
N VAL A 15 -20.43 -3.94 -33.76
CA VAL A 15 -19.17 -4.00 -33.00
C VAL A 15 -18.13 -3.10 -33.67
N PRO A 16 -17.51 -2.12 -32.97
CA PRO A 16 -16.26 -1.58 -33.44
C PRO A 16 -15.15 -2.58 -33.12
N ALA A 17 -14.49 -3.00 -34.19
CA ALA A 17 -13.41 -3.94 -34.22
C ALA A 17 -12.22 -3.49 -33.34
N ASN A 18 -11.71 -4.49 -32.62
CA ASN A 18 -10.39 -4.49 -32.00
C ASN A 18 -9.32 -4.35 -33.09
N SER A 19 -8.45 -3.34 -33.03
CA SER A 19 -7.18 -3.31 -33.77
C SER A 19 -6.21 -2.25 -33.26
N ALA A 20 -4.93 -2.65 -33.28
CA ALA A 20 -3.69 -1.94 -32.92
C ALA A 20 -3.38 -1.88 -31.39
N SER A 21 -2.70 -2.89 -30.83
CA SER A 21 -1.23 -3.05 -30.81
C SER A 21 -0.45 -1.81 -30.39
N GLY A 22 0.20 -1.88 -29.24
CA GLY A 22 1.28 -0.96 -28.88
C GLY A 22 1.46 -0.76 -27.38
N VAL A 23 2.40 -1.53 -26.80
CA VAL A 23 3.01 -1.36 -25.46
C VAL A 23 2.10 -1.76 -24.28
N PRO A 24 2.55 -2.61 -23.34
CA PRO A 24 1.87 -2.68 -22.06
C PRO A 24 2.09 -1.31 -21.41
N ALA A 25 1.06 -0.46 -21.45
CA ALA A 25 1.01 0.67 -20.55
C ALA A 25 1.32 0.11 -19.16
N HIS A 26 2.36 0.64 -18.51
CA HIS A 26 2.50 0.48 -17.06
C HIS A 26 1.13 0.86 -16.51
N ALA A 27 0.31 -0.13 -16.15
CA ALA A 27 -1.03 0.13 -15.64
C ALA A 27 -0.80 0.96 -14.38
N GLU A 28 -1.08 2.26 -14.49
CA GLU A 28 -0.84 3.20 -13.42
C GLU A 28 -1.67 2.70 -12.24
N LYS A 29 -1.00 2.27 -11.16
CA LYS A 29 -1.68 1.63 -10.04
C LYS A 29 -2.74 2.58 -9.52
N PRO A 30 -3.99 2.14 -9.26
CA PRO A 30 -5.03 3.03 -8.79
C PRO A 30 -4.60 3.68 -7.46
N PHE A 31 -4.88 4.98 -7.30
CA PHE A 31 -4.57 5.67 -6.05
C PHE A 31 -5.34 5.03 -4.89
N LEU A 32 -4.65 4.79 -3.77
CA LEU A 32 -5.28 4.19 -2.58
C LEU A 32 -5.43 5.25 -1.46
N PRO A 33 -6.64 5.77 -1.22
CA PRO A 33 -6.89 6.77 -0.18
C PRO A 33 -6.75 6.20 1.23
N LEU A 34 -6.49 7.04 2.23
CA LEU A 34 -6.34 6.66 3.65
C LEU A 34 -7.61 6.02 4.23
N LEU A 35 -8.78 6.42 3.74
CA LEU A 35 -10.08 5.90 4.18
C LEU A 35 -10.24 4.39 3.91
N ALA A 36 -9.38 3.81 3.07
CA ALA A 36 -9.31 2.37 2.91
C ALA A 36 -8.50 1.76 4.07
N GLU A 37 -9.21 1.37 5.14
CA GLU A 37 -8.80 0.59 6.32
C GLU A 37 -7.34 0.07 6.34
N GLY A 38 -6.69 0.21 7.49
CA GLY A 38 -5.32 -0.27 7.72
C GLY A 38 -4.29 0.84 7.81
N THR A 39 -3.11 0.52 8.34
CA THR A 39 -2.07 1.50 8.63
C THR A 39 -0.75 1.10 7.99
N ILE A 40 0.03 2.07 7.52
CA ILE A 40 1.34 1.76 6.94
C ILE A 40 2.28 1.39 8.09
N ARG A 41 2.87 0.19 8.00
CA ARG A 41 3.73 -0.40 9.02
C ARG A 41 4.94 -1.04 8.39
N LEU A 42 6.01 -1.12 9.18
CA LEU A 42 7.11 -2.03 8.95
C LEU A 42 6.75 -3.39 9.56
N VAL A 43 7.05 -4.47 8.83
CA VAL A 43 6.78 -5.84 9.25
C VAL A 43 8.07 -6.62 9.13
N LEU A 44 8.63 -7.00 10.28
CA LEU A 44 9.76 -7.92 10.35
C LEU A 44 9.23 -9.35 10.29
N LEU A 45 9.62 -10.08 9.26
CA LEU A 45 9.29 -11.49 9.12
C LEU A 45 10.22 -12.35 9.97
N THR A 46 9.75 -13.54 10.36
CA THR A 46 10.60 -14.54 11.04
C THR A 46 11.77 -15.02 10.18
N SER A 47 11.71 -14.82 8.86
CA SER A 47 12.82 -15.03 7.93
C SER A 47 13.94 -13.98 8.05
N GLY A 48 13.73 -12.91 8.82
CA GLY A 48 14.63 -11.76 8.93
C GLY A 48 14.43 -10.69 7.86
N GLN A 49 13.50 -10.87 6.92
CA GLN A 49 13.18 -9.85 5.92
C GLN A 49 12.31 -8.73 6.54
N LEU A 50 12.63 -7.48 6.19
CA LEU A 50 11.86 -6.31 6.61
C LEU A 50 10.99 -5.82 5.44
N LEU A 51 9.68 -5.76 5.66
CA LEU A 51 8.72 -5.25 4.68
C LEU A 51 8.14 -3.91 5.13
N ILE A 52 7.76 -3.06 4.18
CA ILE A 52 6.82 -1.97 4.41
C ILE A 52 5.54 -2.24 3.61
N ALA A 53 4.39 -2.08 4.25
CA ALA A 53 3.09 -2.27 3.60
C ALA A 53 1.99 -1.51 4.31
N ARG A 54 0.83 -1.35 3.67
CA ARG A 54 -0.41 -1.01 4.39
C ARG A 54 -0.97 -2.29 5.00
N LEU A 55 -0.98 -2.35 6.32
CA LEU A 55 -1.33 -3.51 7.12
C LEU A 55 -2.79 -3.44 7.55
N ARG A 56 -3.54 -4.51 7.29
CA ARG A 56 -4.88 -4.75 7.86
C ARG A 56 -4.84 -5.99 8.74
N GLN A 57 -5.61 -5.96 9.81
CA GLN A 57 -5.91 -7.18 10.56
C GLN A 57 -6.96 -7.98 9.78
N THR A 58 -6.76 -9.28 9.70
CA THR A 58 -7.70 -10.20 9.06
C THR A 58 -7.62 -11.56 9.75
N SER A 59 -8.37 -12.54 9.25
CA SER A 59 -8.30 -13.93 9.67
C SER A 59 -7.93 -14.80 8.49
N ASP A 60 -7.24 -15.91 8.74
CA ASP A 60 -7.04 -16.93 7.73
C ASP A 60 -8.30 -17.80 7.54
N ARG A 61 -8.16 -18.88 6.75
CA ARG A 61 -9.25 -19.81 6.43
C ARG A 61 -9.80 -20.53 7.67
N ASP A 62 -8.97 -20.67 8.70
CA ASP A 62 -9.26 -21.41 9.93
C ASP A 62 -9.79 -20.44 11.01
N GLY A 63 -9.88 -19.14 10.69
CA GLY A 63 -10.33 -18.10 11.61
C GLY A 63 -9.21 -17.53 12.48
N GLU A 64 -7.97 -17.99 12.31
CA GLU A 64 -6.84 -17.54 13.10
C GLU A 64 -6.36 -16.16 12.66
N ARG A 65 -5.77 -15.40 13.60
CA ARG A 65 -5.32 -14.04 13.33
C ARG A 65 -4.25 -14.02 12.23
N ALA A 66 -4.49 -13.17 11.25
CA ALA A 66 -3.59 -12.95 10.13
C ALA A 66 -3.47 -11.45 9.82
N TYR A 67 -2.56 -11.13 8.92
CA TYR A 67 -2.38 -9.79 8.41
C TYR A 67 -2.53 -9.78 6.90
N GLN A 68 -3.33 -8.85 6.38
CA GLN A 68 -3.32 -8.55 4.96
C GLN A 68 -2.37 -7.37 4.72
N LEU A 69 -1.36 -7.58 3.88
CA LEU A 69 -0.45 -6.55 3.42
C LEU A 69 -0.87 -6.10 2.05
N LEU A 70 -1.12 -4.80 1.90
CA LEU A 70 -1.37 -4.19 0.61
C LEU A 70 -0.10 -3.50 0.11
N ARG A 71 0.25 -3.79 -1.15
CA ARG A 71 1.42 -3.28 -1.88
C ARG A 71 2.73 -3.45 -1.10
N PRO A 72 3.05 -4.65 -0.57
CA PRO A 72 4.26 -4.83 0.23
C PRO A 72 5.51 -4.62 -0.60
N LEU A 73 6.46 -3.87 -0.05
CA LEU A 73 7.81 -3.71 -0.58
C LEU A 73 8.82 -4.20 0.43
N LEU A 74 9.88 -4.84 -0.05
CA LEU A 74 11.05 -5.18 0.75
C LEU A 74 11.84 -3.90 1.04
N VAL A 75 12.26 -3.74 2.29
CA VAL A 75 13.08 -2.64 2.78
C VAL A 75 14.50 -3.17 2.99
N LYS A 76 15.47 -2.53 2.36
CA LYS A 76 16.89 -2.80 2.57
C LYS A 76 17.60 -1.52 2.97
N GLU A 77 18.60 -1.62 3.82
CA GLU A 77 19.50 -0.51 4.06
C GLU A 77 20.23 -0.15 2.75
N LYS A 78 20.35 1.14 2.50
CA LYS A 78 21.06 1.64 1.33
C LYS A 78 22.56 1.55 1.60
N HIS A 79 23.29 0.77 0.81
CA HIS A 79 24.74 0.71 0.97
C HIS A 79 25.37 2.05 0.53
N PRO A 80 26.46 2.52 1.14
CA PRO A 80 27.14 3.76 0.73
C PRO A 80 27.57 3.79 -0.75
N SER A 81 27.66 2.64 -1.41
CA SER A 81 27.93 2.54 -2.86
C SER A 81 26.69 2.73 -3.75
N ASP A 82 25.48 2.66 -3.19
CA ASP A 82 24.24 2.84 -3.95
C ASP A 82 24.02 4.33 -4.20
N SER A 83 24.52 4.82 -5.33
CA SER A 83 24.49 6.24 -5.71
C SER A 83 23.09 6.77 -6.10
N ALA A 84 22.06 5.92 -6.10
CA ALA A 84 20.91 6.14 -6.98
C ALA A 84 19.79 7.05 -6.47
N GLN A 85 19.75 7.50 -5.20
CA GLN A 85 18.68 8.42 -4.77
C GLN A 85 19.01 9.22 -3.49
N PRO A 86 19.00 10.56 -3.53
CA PRO A 86 18.93 11.35 -2.31
C PRO A 86 17.54 11.19 -1.66
N GLY A 87 17.48 11.01 -0.34
CA GLY A 87 16.22 11.22 0.41
C GLY A 87 15.81 10.15 1.43
N SER A 88 16.17 8.88 1.26
CA SER A 88 15.94 7.84 2.29
C SER A 88 17.17 6.94 2.41
N GLY A 89 17.60 6.61 3.63
CA GLY A 89 18.68 5.64 3.88
C GLY A 89 18.32 4.19 3.49
N TRP A 90 17.32 4.02 2.63
CA TRP A 90 16.60 2.78 2.39
C TRP A 90 16.37 2.57 0.91
N ILE A 91 16.51 1.32 0.48
CA ILE A 91 16.12 0.83 -0.85
C ILE A 91 14.82 0.05 -0.70
N LEU A 92 13.85 0.41 -1.53
CA LEU A 92 12.60 -0.33 -1.68
C LEU A 92 12.68 -1.24 -2.90
N SER A 93 12.16 -2.46 -2.82
CA SER A 93 12.04 -3.36 -3.99
C SER A 93 10.76 -4.20 -3.90
N PRO A 94 10.21 -4.69 -5.03
CA PRO A 94 9.04 -5.56 -4.98
C PRO A 94 9.31 -6.79 -4.09
N PHE A 95 8.36 -7.11 -3.21
CA PHE A 95 8.41 -8.35 -2.44
C PHE A 95 7.99 -9.53 -3.34
N LEU A 96 8.65 -10.69 -3.19
CA LEU A 96 8.40 -11.90 -4.00
C LEU A 96 8.61 -11.71 -5.52
N ALA A 97 9.49 -10.79 -5.92
CA ALA A 97 9.88 -10.61 -7.31
C ALA A 97 10.33 -11.95 -7.94
N GLY A 98 9.73 -12.33 -9.07
CA GLY A 98 10.00 -13.59 -9.76
C GLY A 98 9.24 -14.81 -9.22
N LEU A 99 8.54 -14.69 -8.08
CA LEU A 99 7.70 -15.76 -7.52
C LEU A 99 6.22 -15.48 -7.70
N SER A 100 5.80 -14.23 -7.59
CA SER A 100 4.39 -13.84 -7.74
C SER A 100 4.26 -12.42 -8.28
N THR A 101 3.18 -12.18 -9.03
CA THR A 101 2.75 -10.84 -9.46
C THR A 101 1.73 -10.22 -8.51
N GLN A 102 1.32 -10.95 -7.47
CA GLN A 102 0.33 -10.47 -6.51
C GLN A 102 0.88 -9.27 -5.73
N GLU A 103 0.08 -8.21 -5.70
CA GLU A 103 0.43 -6.98 -4.98
C GLU A 103 -0.16 -6.92 -3.57
N ASN A 104 -0.99 -7.90 -3.20
CA ASN A 104 -1.59 -8.00 -1.88
C ASN A 104 -1.39 -9.43 -1.39
N LEU A 105 -1.02 -9.57 -0.11
CA LEU A 105 -0.68 -10.86 0.48
C LEU A 105 -1.37 -11.01 1.83
N VAL A 106 -1.67 -12.24 2.21
CA VAL A 106 -2.06 -12.57 3.58
C VAL A 106 -0.87 -13.29 4.23
N LEU A 107 -0.43 -12.79 5.38
CA LEU A 107 0.57 -13.42 6.22
C LEU A 107 -0.09 -13.93 7.50
N PHE A 108 0.19 -15.19 7.81
CA PHE A 108 -0.13 -15.76 9.12
C PHE A 108 0.61 -15.01 10.23
N LYS A 109 -0.02 -14.87 11.40
CA LYS A 109 0.62 -14.21 12.55
C LYS A 109 1.97 -14.85 12.91
N ALA A 110 2.11 -16.17 12.76
CA ALA A 110 3.35 -16.91 13.03
C ALA A 110 4.53 -16.55 12.11
N ALA A 111 4.27 -15.98 10.92
CA ALA A 111 5.32 -15.53 10.00
C ALA A 111 5.86 -14.13 10.35
N VAL A 112 5.20 -13.42 11.27
CA VAL A 112 5.54 -12.04 11.66
C VAL A 112 6.24 -12.03 13.00
N ALA A 113 7.52 -11.66 13.00
CA ALA A 113 8.30 -11.47 14.20
C ALA A 113 7.96 -10.15 14.92
N SER A 114 7.80 -9.05 14.18
CA SER A 114 7.46 -7.75 14.77
C SER A 114 6.75 -6.83 13.79
N VAL A 115 5.98 -5.88 14.32
CA VAL A 115 5.31 -4.80 13.59
C VAL A 115 5.77 -3.48 14.18
N LEU A 116 6.30 -2.59 13.34
CA LEU A 116 6.97 -1.35 13.75
C LEU A 116 6.40 -0.16 12.99
N ASN A 117 6.62 1.04 13.53
CA ASN A 117 6.29 2.29 12.83
C ASN A 117 7.42 2.66 11.86
N PRO A 118 7.11 3.06 10.61
CA PRO A 118 8.12 3.52 9.66
C PRO A 118 8.60 4.94 10.00
N GLU A 119 9.87 5.22 9.70
CA GLU A 119 10.41 6.59 9.69
C GLU A 119 9.67 7.45 8.63
N PRO A 120 9.40 8.76 8.88
CA PRO A 120 8.71 9.63 7.94
C PRO A 120 9.26 9.63 6.51
N ARG A 121 10.60 9.62 6.34
CA ARG A 121 11.23 9.60 5.01
C ARG A 121 10.94 8.31 4.25
N LEU A 122 10.99 7.17 4.94
CA LEU A 122 10.68 5.87 4.37
C LEU A 122 9.19 5.75 4.02
N LEU A 123 8.32 6.24 4.91
CA LEU A 123 6.88 6.30 4.70
C LEU A 123 6.55 7.09 3.43
N HIS A 124 7.13 8.28 3.27
CA HIS A 124 6.94 9.13 2.11
C HIS A 124 7.46 8.49 0.80
N ALA A 125 8.64 7.86 0.84
CA ALA A 125 9.17 7.13 -0.32
C ALA A 125 8.26 5.96 -0.73
N TYR A 126 7.70 5.24 0.25
CA TYR A 126 6.77 4.15 0.02
C TYR A 126 5.44 4.62 -0.59
N THR A 127 4.85 5.71 -0.09
CA THR A 127 3.55 6.22 -0.55
C THR A 127 3.63 6.71 -2.00
N ILE A 128 4.69 7.44 -2.36
CA ILE A 128 4.98 7.82 -3.75
C ILE A 128 5.12 6.59 -4.62
N ARG A 129 5.98 5.64 -4.23
CA ARG A 129 6.28 4.47 -5.06
C ARG A 129 5.08 3.55 -5.27
N THR A 130 4.18 3.51 -4.32
CA THR A 130 3.01 2.64 -4.35
C THR A 130 1.72 3.36 -4.73
N ASN A 131 1.77 4.65 -5.10
CA ASN A 131 0.61 5.49 -5.37
C ASN A 131 -0.47 5.40 -4.28
N GLN A 132 -0.07 5.65 -3.04
CA GLN A 132 -0.96 5.68 -1.88
C GLN A 132 -0.96 7.05 -1.24
N GLU A 133 -2.08 7.41 -0.64
CA GLU A 133 -2.13 8.59 0.20
C GLU A 133 -1.17 8.44 1.38
N CYS A 134 -0.36 9.47 1.62
CA CYS A 134 0.53 9.52 2.76
C CYS A 134 -0.27 9.93 4.01
N PRO A 135 -0.23 9.15 5.10
CA PRO A 135 -0.83 9.57 6.36
C PRO A 135 -0.27 10.95 6.76
N PRO A 136 -1.12 11.88 7.21
CA PRO A 136 -0.62 13.14 7.76
C PRO A 136 0.28 12.84 8.95
N GLU A 137 1.36 13.61 9.10
CA GLU A 137 2.13 13.56 10.33
C GLU A 137 1.23 13.99 11.48
N GLU A 138 1.26 13.22 12.58
CA GLU A 138 0.53 13.60 13.77
C GLU A 138 1.02 14.93 14.29
N THR A 139 0.06 15.79 14.60
CA THR A 139 0.34 17.06 15.23
C THR A 139 1.05 16.83 16.58
N PRO A 140 1.87 17.77 17.07
CA PRO A 140 2.48 17.67 18.39
C PRO A 140 1.47 17.36 19.51
N VAL A 141 0.25 17.88 19.38
CA VAL A 141 -0.85 17.65 20.34
C VAL A 141 -1.34 16.21 20.28
N GLU A 142 -1.53 15.64 19.09
CA GLU A 142 -1.94 14.23 18.95
C GLU A 142 -0.86 13.27 19.44
N ARG A 143 0.42 13.58 19.16
CA ARG A 143 1.54 12.82 19.71
C ARG A 143 1.55 12.85 21.23
N LEU A 144 1.27 14.01 21.83
CA LEU A 144 1.18 14.16 23.29
C LEU A 144 0.00 13.37 23.86
N LYS A 145 -1.17 13.42 23.22
CA LYS A 145 -2.35 12.65 23.62
C LYS A 145 -2.06 11.15 23.63
N ARG A 146 -1.49 10.63 22.53
CA ARG A 146 -1.12 9.20 22.46
C ARG A 146 -0.08 8.83 23.50
N ALA A 147 0.97 9.63 23.68
CA ALA A 147 1.99 9.35 24.69
C ALA A 147 1.40 9.33 26.11
N PHE A 148 0.40 10.17 26.38
CA PHE A 148 -0.32 10.17 27.64
C PHE A 148 -1.21 8.93 27.80
N GLU A 149 -1.95 8.55 26.75
CA GLU A 149 -2.77 7.33 26.71
C GLU A 149 -1.92 6.07 26.94
N GLU A 150 -0.82 5.90 26.20
CA GLU A 150 0.13 4.79 26.37
C GLU A 150 0.71 4.74 27.79
N PHE A 151 1.01 5.90 28.38
CA PHE A 151 1.47 5.99 29.76
C PHE A 151 0.39 5.54 30.75
N THR A 152 -0.86 6.00 30.58
CA THR A 152 -1.97 5.58 31.46
C THR A 152 -2.28 4.09 31.33
N GLU A 153 -2.27 3.53 30.11
CA GLU A 153 -2.47 2.10 29.89
C GLU A 153 -1.35 1.26 30.55
N SER A 154 -0.12 1.77 30.57
CA SER A 154 0.99 1.10 31.25
C SER A 154 0.86 1.03 32.78
N LEU A 155 0.06 1.93 33.38
CA LEU A 155 -0.20 1.96 34.82
C LEU A 155 -1.37 1.05 35.23
N GLU A 156 -2.33 0.84 34.33
CA GLU A 156 -3.55 0.04 34.59
C GLU A 156 -3.35 -1.46 34.32
N GLY A 157 -2.28 -1.86 33.63
CA GLY A 157 -1.94 -3.25 33.33
C GLY A 157 -1.13 -4.01 34.42
N GLY A 158 -1.09 -3.50 35.65
CA GLY A 158 -0.38 -4.09 36.80
C GLY A 158 -1.24 -4.95 37.71
#